data_AF-A0A417CP83-F1
#
_entry.id   AF-A0A417CP83-F1
#
_cell.length_a   1.000
_cell.length_b   1.000
_cell.length_c   1.000
_cell.angle_alpha   90.00
_cell.angle_beta   90.00
_cell.angle_gamma   90.00
#
_symmetry.space_group_name_H-M   'P 1'
#
loop_
_entity.id
_entity.type
_entity.pdbx_description
1 polymer ?
#
loop_
_entity_poly.entity_id
_entity_poly.type
_entity_poly.pdbx_seq_one_letter_code
_entity_poly.pdbx_strand_id
1 'polypeptide(L)' 'MNPMKLLELKNLWNAFTRRHPKFPQFISAVQQAGISEGTVIEVQITTPDGRTFTSNLKVQQEDIEAVKSLQNYQ' A
#
# COMPACT_ATOMS: atom_id res chain seq x y z
N MET A 1 2.44 18.76 11.82
CA MET A 1 2.31 17.47 12.54
C MET A 1 2.90 17.58 13.95
N ASN A 2 2.26 16.99 14.97
CA ASN A 2 2.77 16.99 16.35
C ASN A 2 3.88 15.93 16.50
N PRO A 3 5.09 16.27 17.00
CA PRO A 3 6.22 15.33 17.16
C PRO A 3 5.91 14.07 17.98
N MET A 4 5.08 14.16 19.03
CA MET A 4 4.72 12.99 19.82
C MET A 4 3.86 11.99 19.03
N LYS A 5 2.91 12.48 18.23
CA LYS A 5 2.09 11.62 17.38
C LYS A 5 2.93 10.92 16.32
N LEU A 6 3.99 11.56 15.82
CA LEU A 6 4.92 10.94 14.88
C LEU A 6 5.73 9.81 15.54
N LEU A 7 6.19 10.00 16.79
CA LEU A 7 6.89 8.97 17.54
C LEU A 7 5.99 7.76 17.83
N GLU A 8 4.74 8.01 18.21
CA GLU A 8 3.74 6.96 18.42
C GLU A 8 3.47 6.17 17.14
N LEU A 9 3.26 6.85 16.01
CA LEU A 9 3.08 6.21 14.71
C LEU A 9 4.28 5.35 14.32
N LYS A 10 5.51 5.83 14.56
CA LYS A 10 6.74 5.06 14.32
C LYS A 10 6.78 3.79 15.17
N ASN A 11 6.37 3.86 16.43
CA ASN A 11 6.32 2.68 17.30
C ASN A 11 5.27 1.66 16.82
N LEU A 12 4.08 2.11 16.43
CA LEU A 12 3.04 1.25 15.85
C LEU A 12 3.52 0.59 14.55
N TRP A 13 4.17 1.35 13.68
CA TRP A 13 4.75 0.84 12.43
C TRP A 13 5.84 -0.20 12.69
N ASN A 14 6.76 0.05 13.63
CA ASN A 14 7.80 -0.91 13.99
C ASN A 14 7.20 -2.23 14.53
N ALA A 15 6.16 -2.15 15.38
CA ALA A 15 5.49 -3.34 15.88
C ALA A 15 4.75 -4.11 14.76
N PHE A 16 4.12 -3.39 13.82
CA PHE A 16 3.45 -3.98 12.67
C PHE A 16 4.43 -4.68 11.73
N THR A 17 5.51 -4.01 11.33
CA THR A 17 6.54 -4.58 10.44
C THR A 17 7.26 -5.77 11.06
N ARG A 18 7.43 -5.79 12.39
CA ARG A 18 7.92 -6.98 13.11
C ARG A 18 6.97 -8.17 13.02
N ARG A 19 5.65 -7.95 13.08
CA ARG A 19 4.63 -9.01 12.91
C ARG A 19 4.48 -9.45 11.46
N HIS A 20 4.80 -8.57 10.51
CA HIS A 20 4.61 -8.80 9.07
C HIS A 20 5.90 -8.48 8.27
N PRO A 21 7.02 -9.19 8.48
CA PRO A 21 8.32 -8.82 7.92
C PRO A 21 8.37 -8.84 6.39
N LYS A 22 7.53 -9.67 5.74
CA LYS A 22 7.44 -9.75 4.27
C LYS A 22 6.74 -8.54 3.66
N PHE A 23 5.84 -7.88 4.39
CA PHE A 23 5.02 -6.81 3.84
C PHE A 23 5.85 -5.56 3.48
N PRO A 24 6.74 -5.03 4.34
CA PRO A 24 7.62 -3.92 3.95
C PRO A 24 8.54 -4.24 2.79
N GLN A 25 9.06 -5.47 2.74
CA GLN A 25 9.91 -5.93 1.63
C GLN A 25 9.13 -5.95 0.31
N PHE A 26 7.89 -6.47 0.34
CA PHE A 26 6.98 -6.45 -0.79
C PHE A 26 6.69 -5.02 -1.25
N ILE A 27 6.31 -4.11 -0.35
CA ILE A 27 6.03 -2.71 -0.70
C ILE A 27 7.28 -2.04 -1.30
N SER A 28 8.48 -2.28 -0.74
CA SER A 28 9.72 -1.74 -1.30
C SER A 28 9.99 -2.27 -2.70
N ALA A 29 9.80 -3.57 -2.94
CA ALA A 29 9.98 -4.17 -4.27
C ALA A 29 8.98 -3.61 -5.29
N VAL A 30 7.71 -3.44 -4.90
CA VAL A 30 6.67 -2.83 -5.74
C VAL A 30 7.02 -1.38 -6.08
N GLN A 31 7.48 -0.60 -5.09
CA GLN A 31 7.93 0.78 -5.31
C GLN A 31 9.12 0.85 -6.27
N GLN A 32 10.10 -0.05 -6.14
CA GLN A 32 11.26 -0.12 -7.03
C GLN A 32 10.89 -0.53 -8.46
N ALA A 33 9.96 -1.49 -8.61
CA ALA A 33 9.45 -1.90 -9.91
C ALA A 33 8.64 -0.78 -10.59
N GLY A 34 7.98 0.06 -9.78
CA GLY A 34 7.08 1.10 -10.24
C GLY A 34 5.71 0.53 -10.62
N ILE A 35 4.68 1.38 -10.52
CA ILE A 35 3.32 1.09 -10.99
C ILE A 35 3.08 1.98 -12.21
N SER A 36 2.98 1.37 -13.39
CA SER A 36 2.72 2.05 -14.67
C SER A 36 1.38 1.63 -15.26
N GLU A 37 0.93 2.35 -16.28
CA GLU A 37 -0.28 1.97 -17.04
C GLU A 37 -0.18 0.51 -17.50
N GLY A 38 -1.29 -0.21 -17.39
CA GLY A 38 -1.39 -1.62 -17.70
C GLY A 38 -0.95 -2.56 -16.58
N THR A 39 -0.37 -2.04 -15.48
CA THR A 39 -0.10 -2.85 -14.27
C THR A 39 -1.40 -3.45 -13.76
N VAL A 40 -1.40 -4.76 -13.48
CA VAL A 40 -2.54 -5.44 -12.86
C VAL A 40 -2.23 -5.64 -11.39
N ILE A 41 -3.08 -5.08 -10.53
CA ILE A 41 -3.05 -5.26 -9.08
C ILE A 41 -4.15 -6.26 -8.73
N GLU A 42 -3.80 -7.36 -8.09
CA GLU A 42 -4.75 -8.27 -7.48
C GLU A 42 -4.72 -8.09 -5.96
N VAL A 43 -5.90 -7.91 -5.38
CA VAL A 43 -6.07 -7.86 -3.93
C VAL A 43 -6.91 -9.06 -3.53
N GLN A 44 -6.30 -9.96 -2.76
CA GLN A 44 -6.98 -11.07 -2.13
C GLN A 44 -7.04 -10.86 -0.62
N ILE A 45 -8.26 -10.92 -0.07
CA ILE A 45 -8.52 -10.84 1.36
C ILE A 45 -9.12 -12.18 1.79
N THR A 46 -8.51 -12.83 2.76
CA THR A 46 -9.07 -14.03 3.39
C THR A 46 -9.45 -13.70 4.83
N THR A 47 -10.73 -13.86 5.16
CA THR A 47 -11.25 -13.61 6.51
C THR A 47 -10.96 -14.80 7.43
N PRO A 48 -10.99 -14.62 8.77
CA PRO A 48 -10.69 -15.71 9.71
C PRO A 48 -11.62 -16.93 9.61
N ASP A 49 -12.85 -16.73 9.12
CA ASP A 49 -13.83 -17.79 8.85
C ASP A 49 -13.62 -18.48 7.48
N GLY A 50 -12.55 -18.14 6.77
CA GLY A 50 -12.12 -18.82 5.54
C GLY A 50 -12.75 -18.29 4.25
N ARG A 51 -13.58 -17.25 4.29
CA ARG A 51 -14.08 -16.61 3.05
C ARG A 51 -12.97 -15.83 2.37
N THR A 52 -12.94 -15.90 1.05
CA THR A 52 -11.98 -15.16 0.22
C THR A 52 -12.70 -14.16 -0.66
N PHE A 53 -12.18 -12.93 -0.69
CA PHE A 53 -12.58 -11.86 -1.60
C PHE A 53 -11.39 -11.55 -2.49
N THR A 54 -11.60 -11.57 -3.79
CA THR A 54 -10.58 -11.21 -4.77
C THR A 54 -11.10 -10.09 -5.65
N SER A 55 -10.25 -9.09 -5.89
CA SER A 55 -10.51 -8.02 -6.84
C SER A 55 -9.26 -7.75 -7.67
N ASN A 56 -9.45 -7.44 -8.94
CA ASN A 56 -8.39 -7.07 -9.86
C ASN A 56 -8.61 -5.65 -10.36
N LEU A 57 -7.53 -4.86 -10.36
CA LEU A 57 -7.49 -3.52 -10.91
C LEU A 57 -6.40 -3.47 -11.98
N LYS A 58 -6.78 -3.10 -13.21
CA LYS A 58 -5.80 -2.72 -14.23
C LYS A 58 -5.62 -1.22 -14.19
N VAL A 59 -4.41 -0.77 -13.87
CA VAL A 59 -4.07 0.65 -13.75
C VAL A 59 -4.20 1.32 -15.12
N GLN A 60 -5.01 2.35 -15.19
CA GLN A 60 -5.14 3.22 -16.36
C GLN A 60 -4.30 4.48 -16.17
N GLN A 61 -4.03 5.18 -17.28
CA GLN A 61 -3.31 6.44 -17.26
C GLN A 61 -4.01 7.50 -16.37
N GLU A 62 -5.33 7.57 -16.44
CA GLU A 62 -6.17 8.49 -15.65
C GLU A 62 -6.00 8.29 -14.13
N ASP A 63 -5.81 7.04 -13.67
CA ASP A 63 -5.59 6.72 -12.26
C ASP A 63 -4.25 7.26 -11.76
N ILE A 64 -3.21 7.16 -12.60
CA ILE A 64 -1.86 7.67 -12.29
C ILE A 64 -1.90 9.20 -12.17
N GLU A 65 -2.60 9.85 -13.08
CA GLU A 65 -2.78 11.31 -13.08
C GLU A 65 -3.57 11.78 -11.86
N ALA A 66 -4.65 11.07 -11.50
CA ALA A 66 -5.42 11.33 -10.30
C ALA A 66 -4.54 11.26 -9.04
N VAL A 67 -3.75 10.19 -8.87
CA VAL A 67 -2.85 10.04 -7.70
C VAL A 67 -1.79 11.14 -7.66
N LYS A 68 -1.17 11.47 -8.80
CA LYS A 68 -0.19 12.57 -8.87
C LYS A 68 -0.82 13.91 -8.48
N SER A 69 -2.05 14.19 -8.93
CA SER A 69 -2.76 15.43 -8.58
C SER A 69 -3.01 15.55 -7.07
N LEU A 70 -3.29 14.42 -6.38
CA LEU A 70 -3.49 14.37 -4.94
C LEU A 70 -2.19 14.59 -4.16
N GLN A 71 -1.07 14.05 -4.65
CA GLN A 71 0.25 14.27 -4.05
C GLN A 71 0.68 15.74 -4.11
N ASN A 72 0.31 16.43 -5.19
CA ASN A 72 0.60 17.86 -5.35
C ASN A 72 -0.32 18.77 -4.54
N TYR A 73 -1.38 18.23 -3.93
CA TYR A 73 -2.35 18.99 -3.12
C TYR A 73 -1.97 19.08 -1.63
N GLN A 74 -0.85 18.45 -1.22
CA GLN A 74 -0.34 18.43 0.16
C GLN A 74 0.87 19.35 0.36
#